data_AF-A0A0B6Y294-F1
#
_entry.id   AF-A0A0B6Y294-F1
#
_cell.length_a   1.000
_cell.length_b   1.000
_cell.length_c   1.000
_cell.angle_alpha   90.00
_cell.angle_beta   90.00
_cell.angle_gamma   90.00
#
_symmetry.space_group_name_H-M   'P 1'
#
loop_
_entity.id
_entity.type
_entity.pdbx_description
1 polymer ?
#
loop_
_entity_poly.entity_id
_entity_poly.type
_entity_poly.pdbx_seq_one_letter_code
_entity_poly.pdbx_strand_id
1 'polypeptide(L)'
;IVFILPLVMSHLWLVLSALLVEARCHTQCAGVRCTECVLSGDNCSWCSQANFSTTRCQPKKLLIDNGCENKYIEEAKSFLT
;
A
#
# COMPACT_ATOMS: atom_id res chain seq x y z
N ILE A 1 25.78 31.83 18.06
CA ILE A 1 24.68 31.04 18.70
C ILE A 1 23.30 31.50 18.19
N VAL A 2 23.05 32.80 17.98
CA VAL A 2 21.75 33.34 17.52
C VAL A 2 21.35 32.95 16.08
N PHE A 3 22.31 32.69 15.19
CA PHE A 3 22.04 32.34 13.78
C PHE A 3 21.78 30.85 13.50
N ILE A 4 21.93 29.97 14.50
CA ILE A 4 21.79 28.52 14.31
C ILE A 4 20.32 28.09 14.45
N LEU A 5 19.56 28.74 15.33
CA LEU A 5 18.14 28.46 15.58
C LEU A 5 17.24 28.44 14.32
N PRO A 6 17.29 29.42 13.40
CA PRO A 6 16.43 29.40 12.21
C PRO A 6 16.82 28.29 11.22
N LEU A 7 18.10 27.90 11.18
CA LEU A 7 18.57 26.80 10.33
C LEU A 7 18.06 25.45 10.82
N VAL A 8 18.11 25.18 12.13
CA VAL A 8 17.59 23.92 12.70
C VAL A 8 16.07 23.82 12.56
N MET A 9 15.35 24.93 12.69
CA MET A 9 13.90 24.96 12.48
C MET A 9 13.53 24.67 11.02
N SER A 10 14.28 25.20 10.05
CA SER A 10 14.06 24.94 8.62
C SER A 10 14.30 23.47 8.26
N HIS A 11 15.34 22.84 8.81
CA HIS A 11 15.62 21.42 8.58
C HIS A 11 14.61 20.50 9.28
N LEU A 12 14.13 20.86 10.47
CA LEU A 12 13.09 20.10 11.17
C LEU A 12 11.80 20.04 10.35
N TRP A 13 11.42 21.15 9.69
CA TRP A 13 10.26 21.20 8.79
C TRP A 13 10.43 20.34 7.55
N LEU A 14 11.62 20.30 6.96
CA LEU A 14 11.92 19.44 5.80
C LEU A 14 11.84 17.95 6.16
N VAL A 15 12.37 17.56 7.32
CA VAL A 15 12.26 16.17 7.79
C VAL A 15 10.81 15.81 8.12
N LEU A 16 10.06 16.69 8.78
CA LEU A 16 8.66 16.43 9.13
C LEU A 16 7.77 16.31 7.89
N SER A 17 8.01 17.15 6.87
CA SER A 17 7.28 17.08 5.59
C SER A 17 7.64 15.85 4.76
N ALA A 18 8.91 15.42 4.76
CA ALA A 18 9.32 14.16 4.14
C ALA A 18 8.63 12.95 4.81
N LEU A 19 8.58 12.92 6.15
CA LEU A 19 7.91 11.85 6.90
C LEU A 19 6.40 11.79 6.63
N LEU A 20 5.76 12.95 6.43
CA LEU A 20 4.34 13.05 6.08
C LEU A 20 4.02 12.56 4.65
N VAL A 21 4.97 12.68 3.72
CA VAL A 21 4.83 12.17 2.34
C VAL A 21 4.91 10.64 2.31
N GLU A 22 5.80 10.03 3.10
CA GLU A 22 5.92 8.56 3.17
C GLU A 22 4.66 7.88 3.73
N ALA A 23 3.96 8.53 4.67
CA ALA A 23 2.71 8.02 5.24
C ALA A 23 1.54 7.95 4.23
N ARG A 24 1.64 8.63 3.08
CA ARG A 24 0.62 8.62 2.02
C ARG A 24 0.83 7.51 0.99
N CYS A 25 1.92 6.75 1.07
CA CYS A 25 2.17 5.58 0.22
C CYS A 25 1.38 4.34 0.67
N HIS A 26 0.27 4.53 1.38
CA HIS A 26 -0.77 3.51 1.48
C HIS A 26 -1.55 3.57 0.18
N THR A 27 -1.07 2.87 -0.86
CA THR A 27 -1.85 2.58 -2.07
C THR A 27 -3.21 2.06 -1.63
N GLN A 28 -4.25 2.90 -1.77
CA GLN A 28 -5.60 2.52 -1.40
C GLN A 28 -6.09 1.56 -2.48
N CYS A 29 -5.83 0.27 -2.27
CA CYS A 29 -6.43 -0.77 -3.07
C CYS A 29 -7.94 -0.74 -2.80
N ALA A 30 -8.71 -0.47 -3.86
CA ALA A 30 -10.15 -0.36 -3.80
C ALA A 30 -10.79 -1.31 -4.80
N GLY A 31 -11.93 -1.87 -4.45
CA GLY A 31 -12.64 -2.81 -5.31
C GLY A 31 -13.31 -3.91 -4.51
N VAL A 32 -14.54 -4.23 -4.86
CA VAL A 32 -15.30 -5.35 -4.25
C VAL A 32 -15.17 -6.63 -5.07
N ARG A 33 -14.62 -6.52 -6.29
CA ARG A 33 -14.34 -7.62 -7.20
C ARG A 33 -12.85 -7.71 -7.51
N CYS A 34 -12.42 -8.91 -7.89
CA CYS A 34 -11.03 -9.18 -8.28
C CYS A 34 -10.53 -8.20 -9.35
N THR A 35 -11.24 -8.10 -10.47
CA THR A 35 -10.86 -7.22 -11.59
C THR A 35 -10.80 -5.75 -11.20
N GLU A 36 -11.75 -5.27 -10.40
CA GLU A 36 -11.73 -3.88 -9.91
C GLU A 36 -10.49 -3.63 -9.04
N CYS A 37 -10.18 -4.58 -8.16
CA CYS A 37 -9.04 -4.47 -7.26
C CYS A 37 -7.70 -4.42 -7.99
N VAL A 38 -7.45 -5.38 -8.90
CA VAL A 38 -6.18 -5.46 -9.61
C VAL A 38 -5.99 -4.31 -10.61
N LEU A 39 -7.09 -3.69 -11.07
CA LEU A 39 -7.04 -2.48 -11.91
C LEU A 39 -6.94 -1.18 -11.09
N SER A 40 -7.19 -1.23 -9.77
CA SER A 40 -7.14 -0.05 -8.89
C SER A 40 -5.72 0.49 -8.70
N GLY A 41 -4.69 -0.32 -8.92
CA GLY A 41 -3.30 0.12 -8.86
C GLY A 41 -2.32 -1.03 -9.06
N ASP A 42 -1.12 -0.70 -9.54
CA ASP A 42 -0.08 -1.70 -9.90
C ASP A 42 0.37 -2.58 -8.73
N ASN A 43 0.20 -2.13 -7.49
CA ASN A 43 0.57 -2.86 -6.28
C ASN A 43 -0.62 -3.54 -5.60
N CYS A 44 -1.80 -3.53 -6.22
CA CYS A 44 -3.00 -4.12 -5.65
C CYS A 44 -3.18 -5.56 -6.10
N SER A 45 -3.51 -6.40 -5.13
CA SER A 45 -3.71 -7.83 -5.33
C SER A 45 -5.02 -8.25 -4.70
N TRP A 46 -5.59 -9.35 -5.20
CA TRP A 46 -6.86 -9.88 -4.71
C TRP A 46 -6.70 -11.28 -4.15
N CYS A 47 -7.19 -11.54 -2.93
CA CYS A 47 -7.23 -12.88 -2.37
C CYS A 47 -8.50 -13.64 -2.78
N SER A 48 -8.35 -14.69 -3.59
CA SER A 48 -9.43 -15.57 -4.07
C SER A 48 -9.77 -16.72 -3.10
N GLN A 49 -9.04 -16.86 -1.99
CA GLN A 49 -9.23 -17.94 -1.01
C GLN A 49 -10.64 -17.91 -0.39
N ALA A 50 -11.30 -19.08 -0.30
CA ALA A 50 -12.70 -19.16 0.14
C ALA A 50 -12.90 -18.69 1.60
N ASN A 51 -12.01 -19.09 2.51
CA ASN A 51 -12.12 -18.81 3.95
C ASN A 51 -11.42 -17.52 4.39
N PHE A 52 -11.14 -16.60 3.46
CA PHE A 52 -10.53 -15.32 3.79
C PHE A 52 -11.62 -14.32 4.25
N SER A 53 -11.58 -13.96 5.53
CA SER A 53 -12.56 -13.09 6.19
C SER A 53 -12.15 -11.61 6.22
N THR A 54 -10.92 -11.30 5.84
CA THR A 54 -10.38 -9.92 5.80
C THR A 54 -10.66 -9.26 4.44
N THR A 55 -10.33 -7.98 4.31
CA THR A 55 -10.36 -7.23 3.05
C THR A 55 -9.53 -7.93 1.97
N ARG A 56 -10.21 -8.47 0.96
CA ARG A 56 -9.59 -9.23 -0.14
C ARG A 56 -8.75 -8.38 -1.08
N CYS A 57 -9.03 -7.09 -1.15
CA CYS A 57 -8.32 -6.14 -2.00
C CYS A 57 -7.27 -5.36 -1.20
N GLN A 58 -6.03 -5.80 -1.24
CA GLN A 58 -4.92 -5.19 -0.51
C GLN A 58 -3.60 -5.43 -1.24
N PRO A 59 -2.53 -4.71 -0.88
CA PRO A 59 -1.19 -5.07 -1.31
C PRO A 59 -0.88 -6.52 -0.94
N LYS A 60 -0.23 -7.25 -1.86
CA LYS A 60 0.16 -8.67 -1.68
C LYS A 60 0.74 -8.98 -0.30
N LYS A 61 1.64 -8.12 0.19
CA LYS A 61 2.27 -8.28 1.51
C LYS A 61 1.25 -8.32 2.65
N LEU A 62 0.25 -7.44 2.63
CA LEU A 62 -0.82 -7.41 3.63
C LEU A 62 -1.73 -8.63 3.51
N LEU A 63 -2.04 -9.10 2.30
CA LEU A 63 -2.82 -10.33 2.13
C LEU A 63 -2.11 -11.55 2.74
N ILE A 64 -0.79 -11.67 2.52
CA ILE A 64 0.01 -12.75 3.10
C ILE A 64 0.06 -12.64 4.63
N ASP A 65 0.26 -11.43 5.16
CA ASP A 65 0.26 -11.17 6.61
C ASP A 65 -1.09 -11.52 7.25
N ASN A 66 -2.19 -11.29 6.54
CA ASN A 66 -3.54 -11.70 6.92
C ASN A 66 -3.84 -13.20 6.67
N GLY A 67 -2.87 -13.98 6.20
CA GLY A 67 -2.98 -15.43 6.05
C GLY A 67 -3.50 -15.91 4.68
N CYS A 68 -3.55 -15.05 3.67
CA CYS A 68 -3.85 -15.47 2.31
C CYS A 68 -2.66 -16.26 1.72
N GLU A 69 -2.88 -17.48 1.26
CA GLU A 69 -1.82 -18.25 0.61
C GLU A 69 -1.46 -17.66 -0.76
N ASN A 70 -0.17 -17.59 -1.09
CA ASN A 70 0.33 -17.03 -2.37
C ASN A 70 -0.36 -17.59 -3.62
N LYS A 71 -0.78 -18.86 -3.61
CA LYS A 71 -1.45 -19.52 -4.74
C LYS A 71 -2.87 -19.00 -5.01
N TYR A 72 -3.46 -18.29 -4.06
CA TYR A 72 -4.78 -17.67 -4.17
C TYR A 72 -4.70 -16.15 -4.34
N ILE A 73 -3.51 -15.59 -4.57
CA ILE A 73 -3.34 -14.15 -4.78
C ILE A 73 -3.33 -13.88 -6.28
N GLU A 74 -4.34 -13.14 -6.72
CA GLU A 74 -4.49 -12.66 -8.09
C GLU A 74 -3.86 -11.28 -8.23
N GLU A 75 -3.09 -11.06 -9.29
CA GLU A 75 -2.40 -9.81 -9.60
C GLU A 75 -2.74 -9.38 -11.02
N ALA A 76 -2.67 -8.08 -11.33
CA ALA A 76 -3.00 -7.56 -12.67
C ALA A 76 -2.17 -8.22 -13.78
N LYS A 77 -0.92 -8.58 -13.47
CA LYS A 77 0.01 -9.22 -14.39
C LYS A 77 -0.44 -10.61 -14.85
N SER A 78 -1.27 -11.30 -14.07
CA SER A 78 -1.82 -12.61 -14.43
C SER A 78 -2.87 -12.54 -15.55
N PHE A 79 -3.43 -11.35 -15.84
CA PHE A 79 -4.45 -11.18 -16.90
C PHE A 79 -3.86 -10.86 -18.29
N LEU A 80 -2.56 -10.57 -18.38
CA LEU A 80 -1.87 -10.16 -19.62
C LEU A 80 -1.02 -11.27 -20.26
N THR A 81 -1.13 -12.52 -19.79
CA THR A 81 -0.45 -13.69 -20.35
C THR A 81 -1.48 -14.68 -20.89
#